data_AF-A0A853BI28-F1
#
_entry.id   AF-A0A853BI28-F1
#
_cell.length_a   1.000
_cell.length_b   1.000
_cell.length_c   1.000
_cell.angle_alpha   90.00
_cell.angle_beta   90.00
_cell.angle_gamma   90.00
#
_symmetry.space_group_name_H-M   'P 1'
#
loop_
_entity.id
_entity.type
_entity.pdbx_description
1 polymer ?
#
loop_
_entity_poly.entity_id
_entity_poly.type
_entity_poly.pdbx_seq_one_letter_code
_entity_poly.pdbx_strand_id
1 'polypeptide(L)'
;MPHHSSHPAPPARAHRVAVIVDEGSNPFELGVATELFGLRRPELDRPWYDFTLCAARPRVRMHAGMFTLSEVAGLEAVDAADTVIAPNRPDPQEAPSPPVLAALRRAADRGARLVSLCTGAFTLAAAGVLDGRRATTHWRWAEVFSAMYPRVRLDPGILFVDDGDVLTAAGSAAALDLGLHLIRRDHGAEVANAVSRRLVFAGHRDGGQRQFIPRPVPEVPDTSLAPVLAWARERLHEPLTVADLAARAAVSQATLHRRFRAEVGTTPLAWLTAERVDLACRLIERGEERLEVVAHASGLGTAANLRAQVRRRTGLSPSAYRHRFGRTAGRA
;
A
#
# COMPACT_ATOMS: atom_id res chain seq x y z
N MET A 1 12.24 -30.07 55.60
CA MET A 1 12.39 -29.72 54.18
C MET A 1 11.10 -30.13 53.46
N PRO A 2 10.12 -29.24 53.23
CA PRO A 2 9.00 -29.57 52.37
C PRO A 2 9.41 -29.38 50.91
N HIS A 3 9.32 -30.45 50.13
CA HIS A 3 9.47 -30.40 48.68
C HIS A 3 8.27 -29.68 48.07
N HIS A 4 8.49 -28.46 47.57
CA HIS A 4 7.54 -27.80 46.67
C HIS A 4 7.66 -28.44 45.29
N SER A 5 6.76 -29.37 44.99
CA SER A 5 6.53 -29.85 43.63
C SER A 5 5.86 -28.75 42.82
N SER A 6 6.65 -27.91 42.17
CA SER A 6 6.17 -27.01 41.11
C SER A 6 5.87 -27.83 39.87
N HIS A 7 4.61 -28.25 39.69
CA HIS A 7 4.16 -28.69 38.37
C HIS A 7 4.23 -27.48 37.42
N PRO A 8 4.89 -27.59 36.25
CA PRO A 8 4.83 -26.54 35.26
C PRO A 8 3.37 -26.36 34.82
N ALA A 9 2.92 -25.10 34.78
CA ALA A 9 1.61 -24.78 34.20
C ALA A 9 1.52 -25.35 32.78
N PRO A 10 0.38 -25.92 32.36
CA PRO A 10 0.23 -26.40 30.99
C PRO A 10 0.53 -25.24 30.03
N PRO A 11 1.24 -25.50 28.92
CA PRO A 11 1.55 -24.46 27.95
C PRO A 11 0.24 -23.81 27.50
N ALA A 12 0.18 -22.47 27.55
CA ALA A 12 -0.98 -21.73 27.08
C ALA A 12 -1.28 -22.16 25.64
N ARG A 13 -2.52 -22.63 25.39
CA ARG A 13 -2.94 -23.07 24.05
C ARG A 13 -2.74 -21.91 23.07
N ALA A 14 -2.17 -22.21 21.91
CA ALA A 14 -2.06 -21.24 20.82
C ALA A 14 -3.43 -20.65 20.47
N HIS A 15 -3.50 -19.32 20.30
CA HIS A 15 -4.72 -18.61 19.91
C HIS A 15 -5.10 -19.01 18.49
N ARG A 16 -6.32 -19.49 18.30
CA ARG A 16 -6.79 -20.02 17.02
C ARG A 16 -7.40 -18.94 16.14
N VAL A 17 -6.90 -18.80 14.91
CA VAL A 17 -7.38 -17.85 13.91
C VAL A 17 -7.90 -18.61 12.70
N ALA A 18 -9.19 -18.44 12.40
CA ALA A 18 -9.80 -18.98 11.19
C ALA A 18 -10.13 -17.86 10.20
N VAL A 19 -9.72 -18.00 8.94
CA VAL A 19 -10.10 -17.07 7.86
C VAL A 19 -11.10 -17.77 6.95
N ILE A 20 -12.28 -17.18 6.78
CA ILE A 20 -13.29 -17.70 5.86
C ILE A 20 -12.90 -17.34 4.43
N VAL A 21 -12.84 -18.34 3.54
CA VAL A 21 -12.59 -18.15 2.12
C VAL A 21 -13.82 -18.60 1.33
N ASP A 22 -14.23 -17.79 0.36
CA ASP A 22 -15.38 -18.09 -0.51
C ASP A 22 -15.00 -17.95 -2.00
N GLU A 23 -15.83 -18.49 -2.87
CA GLU A 23 -15.64 -18.42 -4.32
C GLU A 23 -15.49 -16.96 -4.76
N GLY A 24 -14.47 -16.67 -5.57
CA GLY A 24 -14.19 -15.33 -6.05
C GLY A 24 -13.51 -14.39 -5.04
N SER A 25 -13.14 -14.87 -3.84
CA SER A 25 -12.36 -14.06 -2.87
C SER A 25 -11.08 -13.52 -3.50
N ASN A 26 -10.70 -12.29 -3.14
CA ASN A 26 -9.46 -11.68 -3.62
C ASN A 26 -8.29 -12.14 -2.74
N PRO A 27 -7.18 -12.58 -3.32
CA PRO A 27 -6.05 -13.14 -2.56
C PRO A 27 -5.33 -12.16 -1.63
N PHE A 28 -5.44 -10.84 -1.82
CA PHE A 28 -4.64 -9.87 -1.06
C PHE A 28 -4.90 -9.95 0.45
N GLU A 29 -6.15 -9.83 0.90
CA GLU A 29 -6.52 -9.88 2.32
C GLU A 29 -6.24 -11.25 2.94
N LEU A 30 -6.32 -12.34 2.17
CA LEU A 30 -5.88 -13.67 2.60
C LEU A 30 -4.37 -13.70 2.85
N GLY A 31 -3.60 -13.10 1.93
CA GLY A 31 -2.16 -12.93 2.08
C GLY A 31 -1.79 -12.13 3.32
N VAL A 32 -2.51 -11.04 3.59
CA VAL A 32 -2.33 -10.23 4.81
C VAL A 32 -2.59 -11.06 6.07
N ALA A 33 -3.70 -11.79 6.14
CA ALA A 33 -4.00 -12.63 7.29
C ALA A 33 -2.97 -13.77 7.47
N THR A 34 -2.54 -14.39 6.38
CA THR A 34 -1.52 -15.45 6.39
C THR A 34 -0.17 -14.91 6.86
N GLU A 35 0.24 -13.73 6.38
CA GLU A 35 1.49 -13.08 6.76
C GLU A 35 1.52 -12.74 8.26
N LEU A 36 0.42 -12.23 8.79
CA LEU A 36 0.32 -11.81 10.19
C LEU A 36 0.18 -13.00 11.16
N PHE A 37 -0.75 -13.91 10.86
CA PHE A 37 -1.17 -14.95 11.79
C PHE A 37 -0.65 -16.35 11.40
N GLY A 38 -0.50 -16.63 10.11
CA GLY A 38 -0.15 -17.96 9.60
C GLY A 38 1.35 -18.27 9.51
N LEU A 39 2.22 -17.24 9.49
CA LEU A 39 3.66 -17.48 9.45
C LEU A 39 4.21 -17.98 10.78
N ARG A 40 5.13 -18.95 10.70
CA ARG A 40 5.98 -19.30 11.83
C ARG A 40 6.90 -18.13 12.18
N ARG A 41 7.01 -17.84 13.47
CA ARG A 41 7.83 -16.75 14.02
C ARG A 41 8.89 -17.30 14.98
N PRO A 42 9.90 -18.06 14.51
CA PRO A 42 10.96 -18.59 15.38
C PRO A 42 11.80 -17.49 16.04
N GLU A 43 11.75 -16.27 15.52
CA GLU A 43 12.36 -15.09 16.14
C GLU A 43 11.63 -14.61 17.40
N LEU A 44 10.46 -15.18 17.71
CA LEU A 44 9.69 -14.87 18.91
C LEU A 44 9.73 -16.07 19.86
N ASP A 45 10.14 -15.84 21.10
CA ASP A 45 10.19 -16.88 22.14
C ASP A 45 8.80 -17.12 22.75
N ARG A 46 7.83 -17.56 21.93
CA ARG A 46 6.47 -17.91 22.36
C ARG A 46 5.69 -18.69 21.30
N PRO A 47 4.63 -19.42 21.71
CA PRO A 47 3.63 -19.92 20.77
C PRO A 47 3.05 -18.76 19.94
N TRP A 48 2.97 -18.98 18.62
CA TRP A 48 2.26 -18.08 17.71
C TRP A 48 0.79 -18.50 17.56
N TYR A 49 0.08 -17.92 16.61
CA TYR A 49 -1.28 -18.30 16.30
C TYR A 49 -1.35 -19.68 15.64
N ASP A 50 -2.43 -20.41 15.92
CA ASP A 50 -2.85 -21.59 15.19
C ASP A 50 -3.82 -21.16 14.09
N PHE A 51 -3.31 -21.07 12.85
CA PHE A 51 -3.98 -20.43 11.73
C PHE A 51 -4.56 -21.46 10.76
N THR A 52 -5.82 -21.26 10.35
CA THR A 52 -6.45 -22.06 9.30
C THR A 52 -7.27 -21.22 8.33
N LEU A 53 -7.25 -21.62 7.06
CA LEU A 53 -8.25 -21.19 6.09
C LEU A 53 -9.43 -22.17 6.14
N CYS A 54 -10.65 -21.68 6.05
CA CYS A 54 -11.85 -22.52 6.02
C CYS A 54 -12.88 -22.04 4.99
N ALA A 55 -13.62 -22.96 4.38
CA ALA A 55 -14.56 -22.66 3.32
C ALA A 55 -15.78 -23.60 3.32
N ALA A 56 -16.85 -23.20 2.64
CA ALA A 56 -18.04 -24.04 2.47
C ALA A 56 -17.78 -25.28 1.59
N ARG A 57 -16.73 -25.24 0.76
CA ARG A 57 -16.30 -26.33 -0.10
C ARG A 57 -14.79 -26.51 0.01
N PRO A 58 -14.26 -27.74 -0.13
CA PRO A 58 -12.83 -28.02 -0.01
C PRO A 58 -12.00 -27.48 -1.20
N ARG A 59 -12.67 -27.07 -2.28
CA ARG A 59 -12.05 -26.42 -3.44
C ARG A 59 -12.71 -25.07 -3.66
N VAL A 60 -11.90 -24.01 -3.72
CA VAL A 60 -12.37 -22.64 -3.89
C VAL A 60 -11.57 -21.96 -4.98
N ARG A 61 -12.25 -21.44 -6.01
CA ARG A 61 -11.61 -20.68 -7.07
C ARG A 61 -11.50 -19.22 -6.65
N MET A 62 -10.28 -18.67 -6.68
CA MET A 62 -10.07 -17.27 -6.32
C MET A 62 -10.50 -16.32 -7.44
N HIS A 63 -10.56 -15.03 -7.11
CA HIS A 63 -10.94 -13.95 -8.02
C HIS A 63 -10.25 -14.06 -9.39
N ALA A 64 -11.00 -13.77 -10.46
CA ALA A 64 -10.57 -13.86 -11.85
C ALA A 64 -10.00 -15.24 -12.28
N GLY A 65 -10.24 -16.30 -11.49
CA GLY A 65 -9.66 -17.60 -11.73
C GLY A 65 -8.15 -17.67 -11.54
N MET A 66 -7.56 -16.74 -10.77
CA MET A 66 -6.11 -16.60 -10.63
C MET A 66 -5.43 -17.89 -10.13
N PHE A 67 -6.06 -18.56 -9.17
CA PHE A 67 -5.69 -19.91 -8.73
C PHE A 67 -6.88 -20.59 -8.02
N THR A 68 -6.73 -21.87 -7.71
CA THR A 68 -7.69 -22.65 -6.92
C THR A 68 -7.03 -23.12 -5.64
N LEU A 69 -7.64 -22.84 -4.49
CA LEU A 69 -7.28 -23.50 -3.24
C LEU A 69 -7.90 -24.90 -3.23
N SER A 70 -7.12 -25.88 -2.83
CA SER A 70 -7.55 -27.27 -2.62
C SER A 70 -7.36 -27.67 -1.17
N GLU A 71 -8.14 -28.66 -0.73
CA GLU A 71 -8.06 -29.24 0.62
C GLU A 71 -8.28 -28.18 1.73
N VAL A 72 -9.10 -27.19 1.44
CA VAL A 72 -9.49 -26.17 2.42
C VAL A 72 -10.35 -26.82 3.51
N ALA A 73 -10.07 -26.53 4.77
CA ALA A 73 -10.87 -27.02 5.89
C ALA A 73 -12.34 -26.56 5.77
N GLY A 74 -13.27 -27.33 6.32
CA GLY A 74 -14.67 -26.94 6.32
C GLY A 74 -14.96 -25.81 7.31
N LEU A 75 -16.15 -25.21 7.19
CA LEU A 75 -16.57 -24.09 8.04
C LEU A 75 -16.71 -24.46 9.52
N GLU A 76 -16.71 -25.75 9.89
CA GLU A 76 -16.61 -26.21 11.28
C GLU A 76 -15.33 -25.77 11.98
N ALA A 77 -14.29 -25.37 11.24
CA ALA A 77 -13.09 -24.77 11.81
C ALA A 77 -13.39 -23.50 12.63
N VAL A 78 -14.45 -22.76 12.27
CA VAL A 78 -14.88 -21.58 13.03
C VAL A 78 -15.42 -21.95 14.40
N ASP A 79 -15.77 -23.21 14.66
CA ASP A 79 -16.39 -23.64 15.92
C ASP A 79 -15.37 -23.75 17.06
N ALA A 80 -14.07 -23.80 16.72
CA ALA A 80 -12.97 -23.85 17.68
C ALA A 80 -12.04 -22.62 17.65
N ALA A 81 -12.33 -21.65 16.77
CA ALA A 81 -11.50 -20.47 16.58
C ALA A 81 -11.74 -19.40 17.66
N ASP A 82 -10.66 -18.78 18.13
CA ASP A 82 -10.71 -17.64 19.06
C ASP A 82 -10.91 -16.33 18.28
N THR A 83 -10.50 -16.28 17.01
CA THR A 83 -10.76 -15.19 16.07
C THR A 83 -11.20 -15.72 14.72
N VAL A 84 -12.27 -15.13 14.17
CA VAL A 84 -12.77 -15.44 12.82
C VAL A 84 -12.67 -14.20 11.95
N ILE A 85 -11.99 -14.33 10.81
CA ILE A 85 -11.74 -13.24 9.87
C ILE A 85 -12.61 -13.45 8.63
N ALA A 86 -13.45 -12.45 8.33
CA ALA A 86 -14.14 -12.28 7.06
C ALA A 86 -13.28 -11.38 6.14
N PRO A 87 -12.63 -11.93 5.09
CA PRO A 87 -11.84 -11.14 4.16
C PRO A 87 -12.73 -10.40 3.16
N ASN A 88 -12.11 -9.71 2.22
CA ASN A 88 -12.81 -8.97 1.20
C ASN A 88 -13.52 -9.89 0.18
N ARG A 89 -14.62 -9.37 -0.37
CA ARG A 89 -15.30 -9.92 -1.55
C ARG A 89 -15.30 -8.87 -2.67
N PRO A 90 -15.05 -9.27 -3.94
CA PRO A 90 -15.03 -8.34 -5.07
C PRO A 90 -16.39 -7.69 -5.31
N ASP A 91 -17.47 -8.46 -5.14
CA ASP A 91 -18.86 -8.06 -5.39
C ASP A 91 -19.64 -8.04 -4.06
N PRO A 92 -19.38 -7.07 -3.16
CA PRO A 92 -19.95 -7.07 -1.82
C PRO A 92 -21.47 -6.85 -1.76
N GLN A 93 -22.05 -6.38 -2.86
CA GLN A 93 -23.49 -6.21 -3.04
C GLN A 93 -24.21 -7.55 -3.17
N GLU A 94 -23.50 -8.60 -3.63
CA GLU A 94 -24.05 -9.94 -3.68
C GLU A 94 -24.13 -10.55 -2.28
N ALA A 95 -25.25 -11.24 -2.00
CA ALA A 95 -25.47 -11.88 -0.72
C ALA A 95 -24.37 -12.93 -0.45
N PRO A 96 -23.74 -12.93 0.74
CA PRO A 96 -22.81 -14.00 1.09
C PRO A 96 -23.52 -15.36 1.11
N SER A 97 -22.74 -16.40 0.87
CA SER A 97 -23.17 -17.80 0.98
C SER A 97 -23.88 -18.07 2.33
N PRO A 98 -25.09 -18.65 2.35
CA PRO A 98 -25.81 -18.93 3.60
C PRO A 98 -25.01 -19.78 4.62
N PRO A 99 -24.24 -20.81 4.22
CA PRO A 99 -23.29 -21.49 5.10
C PRO A 99 -22.27 -20.55 5.78
N VAL A 100 -21.74 -19.56 5.07
CA VAL A 100 -20.80 -18.57 5.61
C VAL A 100 -21.47 -17.68 6.65
N LEU A 101 -22.70 -17.23 6.39
CA LEU A 101 -23.48 -16.45 7.35
C LEU A 101 -23.78 -17.26 8.62
N ALA A 102 -24.14 -18.54 8.47
CA ALA A 102 -24.38 -19.43 9.60
C ALA A 102 -23.10 -19.65 10.43
N ALA A 103 -21.95 -19.86 9.77
CA ALA A 103 -20.65 -19.99 10.42
C ALA A 103 -20.28 -18.76 11.25
N LEU A 104 -20.48 -17.55 10.71
CA LEU A 104 -20.22 -16.30 11.43
C LEU A 104 -21.14 -16.11 12.63
N ARG A 105 -22.43 -16.46 12.52
CA ARG A 105 -23.38 -16.40 13.64
C ARG A 105 -22.97 -17.36 14.76
N ARG A 106 -22.62 -18.61 14.44
CA ARG A 106 -22.13 -19.57 15.44
C ARG A 106 -20.88 -19.08 16.16
N ALA A 107 -19.95 -18.46 15.44
CA ALA A 107 -18.76 -17.87 16.05
C ALA A 107 -19.12 -16.69 16.97
N ALA A 108 -20.05 -15.83 16.55
CA ALA A 108 -20.55 -14.71 17.36
C ALA A 108 -21.25 -15.18 18.63
N ASP A 109 -22.14 -16.18 18.53
CA ASP A 109 -22.91 -16.74 19.65
C ASP A 109 -22.01 -17.37 20.71
N ARG A 110 -20.84 -17.90 20.31
CA ARG A 110 -19.81 -18.41 21.23
C ARG A 110 -18.98 -17.28 21.88
N GLY A 111 -19.05 -16.06 21.36
CA GLY A 111 -18.21 -14.94 21.80
C GLY A 111 -16.82 -14.93 21.19
N ALA A 112 -16.63 -15.54 20.01
CA ALA A 112 -15.36 -15.43 19.28
C ALA A 112 -15.14 -13.99 18.78
N ARG A 113 -13.88 -13.55 18.71
CA ARG A 113 -13.55 -12.25 18.13
C ARG A 113 -13.81 -12.27 16.62
N LEU A 114 -14.68 -11.40 16.13
CA LEU A 114 -14.98 -11.28 14.70
C LEU A 114 -14.20 -10.12 14.10
N VAL A 115 -13.56 -10.36 12.96
CA VAL A 115 -12.75 -9.38 12.26
C VAL A 115 -13.20 -9.29 10.82
N SER A 116 -13.40 -8.09 10.29
CA SER A 116 -13.52 -7.90 8.85
C SER A 116 -12.35 -7.12 8.25
N LEU A 117 -11.96 -7.51 7.04
CA LEU A 117 -11.01 -6.80 6.22
C LEU A 117 -11.71 -6.29 4.96
N CYS A 118 -11.60 -4.98 4.68
CA CYS A 118 -12.19 -4.36 3.50
C CYS A 118 -13.71 -4.58 3.45
N THR A 119 -14.20 -5.04 2.31
CA THR A 119 -15.59 -5.40 2.07
C THR A 119 -16.07 -6.62 2.85
N GLY A 120 -15.23 -7.31 3.63
CA GLY A 120 -15.66 -8.32 4.59
C GLY A 120 -16.65 -7.80 5.62
N ALA A 121 -16.69 -6.47 5.82
CA ALA A 121 -17.71 -5.82 6.65
C ALA A 121 -19.14 -6.12 6.16
N PHE A 122 -19.36 -6.24 4.85
CA PHE A 122 -20.66 -6.63 4.28
C PHE A 122 -21.07 -8.03 4.72
N THR A 123 -20.11 -8.94 4.79
CA THR A 123 -20.35 -10.32 5.23
C THR A 123 -20.74 -10.36 6.72
N LEU A 124 -20.05 -9.58 7.56
CA LEU A 124 -20.42 -9.44 8.97
C LEU A 124 -21.80 -8.77 9.12
N ALA A 125 -22.06 -7.68 8.39
CA ALA A 125 -23.36 -7.01 8.43
C ALA A 125 -24.52 -7.92 8.00
N ALA A 126 -24.34 -8.70 6.93
CA ALA A 126 -25.31 -9.69 6.48
C ALA A 126 -25.55 -10.82 7.49
N ALA A 127 -24.54 -11.15 8.30
CA ALA A 127 -24.69 -12.09 9.41
C ALA A 127 -25.51 -11.50 10.58
N GLY A 128 -25.74 -10.18 10.61
CA GLY A 128 -26.45 -9.45 11.67
C GLY A 128 -25.55 -9.04 12.84
N VAL A 129 -24.24 -9.31 12.78
CA VAL A 129 -23.33 -9.10 13.92
C VAL A 129 -22.92 -7.64 14.10
N LEU A 130 -23.17 -6.79 13.11
CA LEU A 130 -22.82 -5.35 13.13
C LEU A 130 -24.00 -4.44 13.50
N ASP A 131 -25.21 -4.98 13.69
CA ASP A 131 -26.40 -4.15 13.96
C ASP A 131 -26.23 -3.33 15.24
N GLY A 132 -26.37 -2.00 15.14
CA GLY A 132 -26.19 -1.06 16.24
C GLY A 132 -24.74 -0.75 16.63
N ARG A 133 -23.76 -1.44 16.04
CA ARG A 133 -22.33 -1.33 16.35
C ARG A 133 -21.60 -0.32 15.48
N ARG A 134 -20.44 0.12 15.95
CA ARG A 134 -19.52 0.93 15.14
C ARG A 134 -18.75 0.03 14.18
N ALA A 135 -18.61 0.44 12.93
CA ALA A 135 -17.82 -0.29 11.95
C ALA A 135 -17.19 0.65 10.93
N THR A 136 -16.20 0.17 10.20
CA THR A 136 -15.68 0.78 8.98
C THR A 136 -15.59 -0.25 7.87
N THR A 137 -15.47 0.23 6.63
CA THR A 137 -15.23 -0.55 5.42
C THR A 137 -14.44 0.32 4.45
N HIS A 138 -14.06 -0.25 3.30
CA HIS A 138 -13.37 0.53 2.28
C HIS A 138 -14.23 1.71 1.82
N TRP A 139 -13.69 2.93 1.83
CA TRP A 139 -14.43 4.17 1.50
C TRP A 139 -15.27 4.10 0.22
N ARG A 140 -14.73 3.44 -0.82
CA ARG A 140 -15.43 3.23 -2.11
C ARG A 140 -16.80 2.58 -1.97
N TRP A 141 -16.98 1.75 -0.94
CA TRP A 141 -18.19 0.99 -0.70
C TRP A 141 -19.04 1.56 0.44
N ALA A 142 -18.67 2.71 1.01
CA ALA A 142 -19.33 3.27 2.19
C ALA A 142 -20.80 3.63 1.96
N GLU A 143 -21.12 4.26 0.82
CA GLU A 143 -22.50 4.64 0.48
C GLU A 143 -23.38 3.40 0.28
N VAL A 144 -22.88 2.43 -0.50
CA VAL A 144 -23.55 1.16 -0.75
C VAL A 144 -23.77 0.39 0.56
N PHE A 145 -22.74 0.32 1.41
CA PHE A 145 -22.84 -0.34 2.71
C PHE A 145 -23.91 0.30 3.59
N SER A 146 -23.91 1.63 3.68
CA SER A 146 -24.85 2.38 4.52
C SER A 146 -26.30 2.22 4.04
N ALA A 147 -26.51 2.13 2.72
CA ALA A 147 -27.83 1.86 2.14
C ALA A 147 -28.32 0.44 2.45
N MET A 148 -27.43 -0.56 2.37
CA MET A 148 -27.78 -1.97 2.62
C MET A 148 -27.95 -2.29 4.11
N TYR A 149 -27.18 -1.65 4.98
CA TYR A 149 -27.12 -1.95 6.41
C TYR A 149 -27.29 -0.69 7.28
N PRO A 150 -28.45 -0.03 7.23
CA PRO A 150 -28.67 1.28 7.88
C PRO A 150 -28.60 1.24 9.42
N ARG A 151 -28.65 0.06 10.03
CA ARG A 151 -28.51 -0.12 11.48
C ARG A 151 -27.05 -0.09 11.95
N VAL A 152 -26.08 -0.19 11.05
CA VAL A 152 -24.66 -0.15 11.38
C VAL A 152 -24.19 1.30 11.44
N ARG A 153 -23.48 1.68 12.51
CA ARG A 153 -22.90 3.02 12.66
C ARG A 153 -21.57 3.08 11.90
N LEU A 154 -21.65 3.27 10.58
CA LEU A 154 -20.48 3.29 9.71
C LEU A 154 -19.66 4.59 9.88
N ASP A 155 -18.37 4.46 10.14
CA ASP A 155 -17.38 5.52 10.02
C ASP A 155 -16.41 5.20 8.87
N PRO A 156 -16.65 5.73 7.65
CA PRO A 156 -15.78 5.47 6.50
C PRO A 156 -14.48 6.27 6.55
N GLY A 157 -14.33 7.17 7.54
CA GLY A 157 -13.22 8.09 7.65
C GLY A 157 -11.93 7.46 8.16
N ILE A 158 -12.00 6.31 8.82
CA ILE A 158 -10.93 5.75 9.66
C ILE A 158 -10.37 4.42 9.13
N LEU A 159 -9.13 4.08 9.48
CA LEU A 159 -8.47 2.86 9.00
C LEU A 159 -9.11 1.60 9.57
N PHE A 160 -9.40 1.58 10.87
CA PHE A 160 -10.09 0.47 11.51
C PHE A 160 -10.88 0.91 12.74
N VAL A 161 -11.90 0.12 13.08
CA VAL A 161 -12.68 0.21 14.31
C VAL A 161 -12.40 -1.02 15.16
N ASP A 162 -12.12 -0.80 16.44
CA ASP A 162 -12.23 -1.81 17.49
C ASP A 162 -13.49 -1.52 18.31
N ASP A 163 -14.49 -2.40 18.23
CA ASP A 163 -15.74 -2.35 19.00
C ASP A 163 -15.81 -3.55 19.98
N GLY A 164 -14.66 -3.94 20.54
CA GLY A 164 -14.55 -4.97 21.58
C GLY A 164 -14.32 -6.37 21.03
N ASP A 165 -15.41 -7.12 20.85
CA ASP A 165 -15.47 -8.46 20.26
C ASP A 165 -15.57 -8.43 18.73
N VAL A 166 -15.89 -7.27 18.14
CA VAL A 166 -15.97 -7.08 16.70
C VAL A 166 -15.03 -5.96 16.25
N LEU A 167 -14.19 -6.24 15.24
CA LEU A 167 -13.27 -5.28 14.67
C LEU A 167 -13.41 -5.25 13.15
N THR A 168 -13.29 -4.07 12.55
CA THR A 168 -13.48 -3.90 11.10
C THR A 168 -12.40 -2.98 10.55
N ALA A 169 -11.85 -3.29 9.38
CA ALA A 169 -10.84 -2.48 8.71
C ALA A 169 -11.28 -2.08 7.31
N ALA A 170 -10.81 -0.91 6.87
CA ALA A 170 -11.01 -0.37 5.53
C ALA A 170 -10.48 -1.27 4.39
N GLY A 171 -9.58 -2.22 4.70
CA GLY A 171 -8.96 -3.09 3.70
C GLY A 171 -7.62 -2.59 3.18
N SER A 172 -7.05 -3.32 2.21
CA SER A 172 -5.71 -3.01 1.67
C SER A 172 -4.68 -2.86 2.81
N ALA A 173 -3.91 -1.78 2.86
CA ALA A 173 -2.93 -1.55 3.91
C ALA A 173 -3.56 -1.39 5.32
N ALA A 174 -4.84 -1.00 5.44
CA ALA A 174 -5.53 -0.90 6.74
C ALA A 174 -5.74 -2.27 7.40
N ALA A 175 -5.78 -3.35 6.61
CA ALA A 175 -5.81 -4.71 7.14
C ALA A 175 -4.54 -5.06 7.92
N LEU A 176 -3.38 -4.55 7.47
CA LEU A 176 -2.11 -4.71 8.20
C LEU A 176 -2.13 -3.93 9.51
N ASP A 177 -2.68 -2.72 9.53
CA ASP A 177 -2.79 -1.93 10.77
C ASP A 177 -3.67 -2.62 11.80
N LEU A 178 -4.86 -3.07 11.40
CA LEU A 178 -5.75 -3.81 12.30
C LEU A 178 -5.10 -5.11 12.78
N GLY A 179 -4.41 -5.84 11.89
CA GLY A 179 -3.66 -7.03 12.26
C GLY A 179 -2.57 -6.76 13.30
N LEU A 180 -1.77 -5.71 13.12
CA LEU A 180 -0.75 -5.30 14.09
C LEU A 180 -1.36 -4.81 15.40
N HIS A 181 -2.53 -4.17 15.36
CA HIS A 181 -3.30 -3.81 16.56
C HIS A 181 -3.75 -5.05 17.34
N LEU A 182 -4.26 -6.07 16.65
CA LEU A 182 -4.62 -7.36 17.26
C LEU A 182 -3.42 -8.05 17.89
N ILE A 183 -2.29 -8.13 17.18
CA ILE A 183 -1.05 -8.71 17.70
C ILE A 183 -0.56 -7.95 18.93
N ARG A 184 -0.67 -6.61 18.94
CA ARG A 184 -0.32 -5.81 20.11
C ARG A 184 -1.22 -6.13 21.30
N ARG A 185 -2.52 -6.31 21.08
CA ARG A 185 -3.49 -6.63 22.12
C ARG A 185 -3.26 -8.03 22.70
N ASP A 186 -2.90 -8.99 21.85
CA ASP A 186 -2.73 -10.40 22.23
C ASP A 186 -1.33 -10.70 22.81
N HIS A 187 -0.29 -10.02 22.30
CA HIS A 187 1.10 -10.36 22.59
C HIS A 187 1.97 -9.19 23.10
N GLY A 188 1.42 -7.97 23.15
CA GLY A 188 2.11 -6.77 23.61
C GLY A 188 2.81 -5.99 22.49
N ALA A 189 3.19 -4.75 22.82
CA ALA A 189 3.72 -3.79 21.83
C ALA A 189 5.09 -4.20 21.26
N GLU A 190 5.94 -4.83 22.05
CA GLU A 190 7.27 -5.28 21.59
C GLU A 190 7.17 -6.32 20.47
N VAL A 191 6.30 -7.31 20.65
CA VAL A 191 6.05 -8.36 19.66
C VAL A 191 5.42 -7.78 18.39
N ALA A 192 4.42 -6.90 18.53
CA ALA A 192 3.82 -6.22 17.39
C ALA A 192 4.86 -5.40 16.59
N ASN A 193 5.79 -4.74 17.27
CA ASN A 193 6.88 -4.00 16.63
C ASN A 193 7.87 -4.92 15.92
N ALA A 194 8.18 -6.09 16.49
CA ALA A 194 9.02 -7.10 15.83
C ALA A 194 8.37 -7.62 14.55
N VAL A 195 7.07 -7.91 14.59
CA VAL A 195 6.30 -8.30 13.40
C VAL A 195 6.31 -7.17 12.37
N SER A 196 5.99 -5.93 12.76
CA SER A 196 6.00 -4.76 11.87
C SER A 196 7.34 -4.55 11.17
N ARG A 197 8.47 -4.73 11.87
CA ARG A 197 9.82 -4.61 11.28
C ARG A 197 10.07 -5.67 10.22
N ARG A 198 9.67 -6.92 10.47
CA ARG A 198 9.82 -8.01 9.49
C ARG A 198 8.95 -7.80 8.26
N LEU A 199 7.78 -7.17 8.42
CA LEU A 199 6.91 -6.77 7.31
C LEU A 199 7.46 -5.62 6.46
N VAL A 200 8.54 -4.94 6.90
CA VAL A 200 9.01 -3.68 6.32
C VAL A 200 7.86 -2.65 6.26
N PHE A 201 6.97 -2.71 7.25
CA PHE A 201 5.80 -1.87 7.33
C PHE A 201 6.07 -0.74 8.30
N ALA A 202 5.83 0.50 7.86
CA ALA A 202 6.05 1.69 8.67
C ALA A 202 5.32 1.55 10.02
N GLY A 203 6.05 1.79 11.11
CA GLY A 203 5.57 1.55 12.47
C GLY A 203 4.22 2.20 12.75
N HIS A 204 3.32 1.41 13.32
CA HIS A 204 1.99 1.73 13.86
C HIS A 204 1.32 3.03 13.36
N ARG A 205 0.31 2.88 12.51
CA ARG A 205 -0.71 3.90 12.27
C ARG A 205 -1.84 3.74 13.28
N ASP A 206 -2.29 4.84 13.87
CA ASP A 206 -3.44 4.85 14.77
C ASP A 206 -4.71 4.48 13.99
N GLY A 207 -5.62 3.72 14.59
CA GLY A 207 -6.88 3.33 13.94
C GLY A 207 -7.74 4.53 13.53
N GLY A 208 -7.68 5.62 14.31
CA GLY A 208 -8.35 6.89 14.00
C GLY A 208 -7.68 7.69 12.87
N GLN A 209 -6.55 7.23 12.34
CA GLN A 209 -5.95 7.83 11.15
C GLN A 209 -6.93 7.76 9.99
N ARG A 210 -6.96 8.82 9.18
CA ARG A 210 -7.91 8.91 8.09
C ARG A 210 -7.55 7.97 6.94
N GLN A 211 -8.56 7.30 6.38
CA GLN A 211 -8.43 6.73 5.04
C GLN A 211 -8.09 7.84 4.06
N PHE A 212 -7.28 7.53 3.03
CA PHE A 212 -7.15 8.42 1.88
C PHE A 212 -8.44 8.32 1.07
N ILE A 213 -9.45 9.05 1.50
CA ILE A 213 -10.69 9.24 0.75
C ILE A 213 -10.39 10.31 -0.29
N PRO A 214 -10.47 10.01 -1.60
CA PRO A 214 -10.47 11.05 -2.60
C PRO A 214 -11.71 11.91 -2.34
N ARG A 215 -11.50 13.09 -1.77
CA ARG A 215 -12.57 14.10 -1.75
C ARG A 215 -12.96 14.37 -3.21
N PRO A 216 -14.23 14.61 -3.53
CA PRO A 216 -14.60 15.21 -4.79
C PRO A 216 -13.93 16.59 -4.82
N VAL A 217 -12.72 16.62 -5.35
CA VAL A 217 -12.11 17.84 -5.82
C VAL A 217 -12.98 18.22 -7.01
N PRO A 218 -13.47 19.47 -7.12
CA PRO A 218 -14.00 19.97 -8.39
C PRO A 218 -13.02 19.53 -9.49
N GLU A 219 -13.48 19.10 -10.67
CA GLU A 219 -12.56 18.72 -11.75
C GLU A 219 -11.56 19.86 -12.02
N VAL A 220 -10.40 19.77 -11.39
CA VAL A 220 -9.26 20.61 -11.67
C VAL A 220 -8.43 19.79 -12.63
N PRO A 221 -8.18 20.28 -13.86
CA PRO A 221 -7.38 19.56 -14.84
C PRO A 221 -6.04 19.16 -14.21
N ASP A 222 -5.62 17.92 -14.51
CA ASP A 222 -4.40 17.25 -14.08
C ASP A 222 -3.34 18.21 -13.50
N THR A 223 -3.23 18.24 -12.17
CA THR A 223 -2.33 19.17 -11.47
C THR A 223 -0.89 18.69 -11.41
N SER A 224 -0.62 17.47 -11.89
CA SER A 224 0.70 16.88 -11.97
C SER A 224 1.61 17.70 -12.89
N LEU A 225 2.85 17.95 -12.45
CA LEU A 225 3.86 18.51 -13.35
C LEU A 225 4.32 17.51 -14.43
N ALA A 226 4.01 16.21 -14.30
CA ALA A 226 4.54 15.17 -15.19
C ALA A 226 4.34 15.43 -16.70
N PRO A 227 3.15 15.87 -17.19
CA PRO A 227 2.97 16.20 -18.60
C PRO A 227 3.82 17.39 -19.07
N VAL A 228 4.05 18.37 -18.18
CA VAL A 228 4.86 19.56 -18.46
C VAL A 228 6.34 19.19 -18.51
N LEU A 229 6.81 18.34 -17.58
CA LEU A 229 8.18 17.84 -17.56
C LEU A 229 8.48 16.98 -18.80
N ALA A 230 7.55 16.12 -19.21
CA ALA A 230 7.68 15.32 -20.43
C ALA A 230 7.78 16.21 -21.68
N TRP A 231 6.87 17.17 -21.81
CA TRP A 231 6.87 18.15 -22.90
C TRP A 231 8.19 18.94 -23.00
N ALA A 232 8.75 19.36 -21.86
CA ALA A 232 10.00 20.11 -21.81
C ALA A 232 11.21 19.23 -22.17
N ARG A 233 11.22 17.94 -21.80
CA ARG A 233 12.30 16.99 -22.14
C ARG A 233 12.45 16.77 -23.65
N GLU A 234 11.35 16.80 -24.39
CA GLU A 234 11.36 16.72 -25.85
C GLU A 234 11.94 17.99 -26.51
N ARG A 235 11.96 19.12 -25.78
CA ARG A 235 12.24 20.46 -26.30
C ARG A 235 13.43 21.13 -25.61
N LEU A 236 14.31 20.34 -24.99
CA LEU A 236 15.47 20.89 -24.26
C LEU A 236 16.40 21.75 -25.13
N HIS A 237 16.44 21.48 -26.44
CA HIS A 237 17.20 22.22 -27.45
C HIS A 237 16.63 23.63 -27.73
N GLU A 238 15.36 23.89 -27.41
CA GLU A 238 14.70 25.17 -27.59
C GLU A 238 15.01 26.13 -26.43
N PRO A 239 14.89 27.46 -26.62
CA PRO A 239 15.13 28.46 -25.57
C PRO A 239 13.99 28.55 -24.53
N LEU A 240 13.58 27.42 -23.97
CA LEU A 240 12.52 27.33 -22.96
C LEU A 240 12.81 28.20 -21.73
N THR A 241 11.81 28.97 -21.33
CA THR A 241 11.80 29.82 -20.13
C THR A 241 10.89 29.27 -19.04
N VAL A 242 11.00 29.82 -17.83
CA VAL A 242 10.05 29.53 -16.73
C VAL A 242 8.62 29.95 -17.09
N ALA A 243 8.47 31.00 -17.91
CA ALA A 243 7.17 31.47 -18.38
C ALA A 243 6.52 30.43 -19.32
N ASP A 244 7.30 29.80 -20.20
CA ASP A 244 6.79 28.77 -21.12
C ASP A 244 6.31 27.52 -20.36
N LEU A 245 7.06 27.10 -19.35
CA LEU A 245 6.66 26.00 -18.46
C LEU A 245 5.37 26.33 -17.69
N ALA A 246 5.23 27.58 -17.24
CA ALA A 246 4.06 28.04 -16.51
C ALA A 246 2.81 28.11 -17.42
N ALA A 247 2.98 28.62 -18.64
CA ALA A 247 1.93 28.66 -19.65
C ALA A 247 1.48 27.25 -20.05
N ARG A 248 2.42 26.32 -20.28
CA ARG A 248 2.11 24.91 -20.59
C ARG A 248 1.37 24.19 -19.47
N ALA A 249 1.63 24.59 -18.23
CA ALA A 249 0.98 24.10 -17.02
C ALA A 249 -0.35 24.82 -16.69
N ALA A 250 -0.74 25.84 -17.47
CA ALA A 250 -1.89 26.71 -17.20
C ALA A 250 -1.88 27.34 -15.78
N VAL A 251 -0.70 27.75 -15.30
CA VAL A 251 -0.53 28.39 -13.99
C VAL A 251 0.37 29.62 -14.06
N SER A 252 0.35 30.44 -13.00
CA SER A 252 1.33 31.52 -12.84
C SER A 252 2.74 30.99 -12.52
N GLN A 253 3.78 31.77 -12.82
CA GLN A 253 5.17 31.40 -12.50
C GLN A 253 5.40 31.17 -10.99
N ALA A 254 4.73 31.94 -10.13
CA ALA A 254 4.80 31.77 -8.68
C ALA A 254 4.21 30.41 -8.25
N THR A 255 3.07 30.02 -8.82
CA THR A 255 2.45 28.72 -8.59
C THR A 255 3.33 27.59 -9.13
N LEU A 256 3.91 27.75 -10.32
CA LEU A 256 4.86 26.79 -10.90
C LEU A 256 6.07 26.58 -9.96
N HIS A 257 6.67 27.65 -9.45
CA HIS A 257 7.78 27.57 -8.51
C HIS A 257 7.42 26.82 -7.23
N ARG A 258 6.24 27.07 -6.66
CA ARG A 258 5.75 26.36 -5.48
C ARG A 258 5.56 24.87 -5.77
N ARG A 259 4.97 24.52 -6.93
CA ARG A 259 4.77 23.13 -7.35
C ARG A 259 6.09 22.41 -7.60
N PHE A 260 7.04 23.03 -8.30
CA PHE A 260 8.37 22.46 -8.51
C PHE A 260 9.11 22.16 -7.21
N ARG A 261 8.98 23.02 -6.18
CA ARG A 261 9.53 22.73 -4.86
C ARG A 261 8.83 21.56 -4.16
N ALA A 262 7.51 21.47 -4.28
CA ALA A 262 6.72 20.43 -3.62
C ALA A 262 6.85 19.05 -4.29
N GLU A 263 6.86 18.99 -5.62
CA GLU A 263 6.81 17.74 -6.40
C GLU A 263 8.19 17.28 -6.89
N VAL A 264 9.09 18.21 -7.23
CA VAL A 264 10.41 17.91 -7.85
C VAL A 264 11.58 18.22 -6.91
N GLY A 265 11.33 18.95 -5.81
CA GLY A 265 12.35 19.32 -4.82
C GLY A 265 13.35 20.40 -5.28
N THR A 266 13.09 21.11 -6.38
CA THR A 266 14.00 22.13 -6.93
C THR A 266 13.23 23.29 -7.58
N THR A 267 13.92 24.24 -8.23
CA THR A 267 13.29 25.33 -9.00
C THR A 267 13.18 24.98 -10.49
N PRO A 268 12.20 25.54 -11.24
CA PRO A 268 12.03 25.24 -12.66
C PRO A 268 13.30 25.46 -13.49
N LEU A 269 14.00 26.57 -13.26
CA LEU A 269 15.23 26.89 -13.99
C LEU A 269 16.39 25.93 -13.63
N ALA A 270 16.51 25.56 -12.36
CA ALA A 270 17.53 24.61 -11.92
C ALA A 270 17.28 23.21 -12.48
N TRP A 271 16.02 22.78 -12.53
CA TRP A 271 15.61 21.54 -13.18
C TRP A 271 15.86 21.54 -14.68
N LEU A 272 15.50 22.62 -15.39
CA LEU A 272 15.72 22.71 -16.83
C LEU A 272 17.23 22.66 -17.14
N THR A 273 18.05 23.38 -16.37
CA THR A 273 19.51 23.36 -16.51
C THR A 273 20.07 21.95 -16.26
N ALA A 274 19.54 21.25 -15.25
CA ALA A 274 19.90 19.88 -14.93
C ALA A 274 19.65 18.91 -16.10
N GLU A 275 18.44 18.91 -16.65
CA GLU A 275 18.07 18.04 -17.77
C GLU A 275 18.89 18.34 -19.04
N ARG A 276 19.19 19.62 -19.29
CA ARG A 276 20.07 20.03 -20.40
C ARG A 276 21.50 19.53 -20.23
N VAL A 277 22.06 19.57 -19.03
CA VAL A 277 23.38 18.99 -18.76
C VAL A 277 23.37 17.47 -18.92
N ASP A 278 22.32 16.79 -18.46
CA ASP A 278 22.20 15.35 -18.61
C ASP A 278 22.09 14.95 -20.10
N LEU A 279 21.36 15.73 -20.92
CA LEU A 279 21.35 15.56 -22.37
C LEU A 279 22.73 15.79 -22.99
N ALA A 280 23.45 16.84 -22.57
CA ALA A 280 24.80 17.10 -23.05
C ALA A 280 25.77 15.94 -22.73
N CYS A 281 25.67 15.35 -21.53
CA CYS A 281 26.45 14.18 -21.14
C CYS A 281 26.13 12.98 -22.04
N ARG A 282 24.85 12.70 -22.30
CA ARG A 282 24.42 11.64 -23.21
C ARG A 282 24.94 11.83 -24.64
N LEU A 283 24.98 13.05 -25.16
CA LEU A 283 25.52 13.34 -26.49
C LEU A 283 27.03 13.11 -26.55
N ILE A 284 27.76 13.46 -25.50
CA ILE A 284 29.20 13.20 -25.37
C ILE A 284 29.48 11.70 -25.26
N GLU A 285 28.71 10.97 -24.46
CA GLU A 285 28.80 9.50 -24.32
C GLU A 285 28.55 8.77 -25.64
N ARG A 286 27.62 9.29 -26.46
CA ARG A 286 27.31 8.81 -27.81
C ARG A 286 28.37 9.16 -28.86
N GLY A 287 29.37 9.98 -28.53
CA GLY A 287 30.53 10.25 -29.37
C GLY A 287 30.54 11.58 -30.12
N GLU A 288 29.67 12.55 -29.81
CA GLU A 288 29.81 13.89 -30.43
C GLU A 288 31.02 14.64 -29.83
N GLU A 289 31.95 14.99 -30.71
CA GLU A 289 33.22 15.60 -30.32
C GLU A 289 33.16 17.13 -30.25
N ARG A 290 32.26 17.74 -31.02
CA ARG A 290 32.18 19.20 -31.19
C ARG A 290 31.34 19.81 -30.07
N LEU A 291 32.00 20.51 -29.15
CA LEU A 291 31.33 21.11 -27.98
C LEU A 291 30.26 22.15 -28.35
N GLU A 292 30.42 22.87 -29.46
CA GLU A 292 29.38 23.81 -29.92
C GLU A 292 28.10 23.09 -30.36
N VAL A 293 28.24 21.93 -31.01
CA VAL A 293 27.07 21.12 -31.41
C VAL A 293 26.37 20.54 -30.19
N VAL A 294 27.13 20.03 -29.22
CA VAL A 294 26.57 19.56 -27.94
C VAL A 294 25.86 20.70 -27.21
N ALA A 295 26.45 21.90 -27.15
CA ALA A 295 25.86 23.04 -26.45
C ALA A 295 24.54 23.49 -27.10
N HIS A 296 24.49 23.53 -28.43
CA HIS A 296 23.28 23.88 -29.17
C HIS A 296 22.20 22.81 -29.03
N ALA A 297 22.53 21.54 -29.27
CA ALA A 297 21.57 20.43 -29.23
C ALA A 297 21.03 20.15 -27.81
N SER A 298 21.77 20.51 -26.77
CA SER A 298 21.30 20.43 -25.38
C SER A 298 20.58 21.67 -24.89
N GLY A 299 20.53 22.75 -25.68
CA GLY A 299 19.95 24.05 -25.27
C GLY A 299 20.77 24.82 -24.24
N LEU A 300 22.04 24.46 -24.03
CA LEU A 300 22.98 25.25 -23.22
C LEU A 300 23.56 26.44 -23.99
N GLY A 301 23.33 26.51 -25.30
CA GLY A 301 23.62 27.65 -26.16
C GLY A 301 25.06 27.70 -26.64
N THR A 302 26.02 27.92 -25.73
CA THR A 302 27.44 28.11 -26.08
C THR A 302 28.34 27.06 -25.43
N ALA A 303 29.47 26.73 -26.08
CA ALA A 303 30.46 25.82 -25.48
C ALA A 303 31.04 26.34 -24.15
N ALA A 304 31.04 27.65 -23.92
CA ALA A 304 31.46 28.25 -22.65
C ALA A 304 30.47 27.91 -21.53
N ASN A 305 29.16 28.08 -21.77
CA ASN A 305 28.12 27.73 -20.80
C ASN A 305 28.06 26.22 -20.56
N LEU A 306 28.18 25.41 -21.62
CA LEU A 306 28.30 23.95 -21.52
C LEU A 306 29.43 23.54 -20.56
N ARG A 307 30.64 24.08 -20.76
CA ARG A 307 31.80 23.81 -19.89
C ARG A 307 31.54 24.17 -18.44
N ALA A 308 30.91 25.32 -18.19
CA ALA A 308 30.60 25.77 -16.84
C ALA A 308 29.59 24.84 -16.15
N GLN A 309 28.48 24.50 -16.82
CA GLN A 309 27.41 23.71 -16.21
C GLN A 309 27.79 22.23 -16.05
N VAL A 310 28.48 21.62 -17.04
CA VAL A 310 28.98 20.25 -16.93
C VAL A 310 29.97 20.12 -15.78
N ARG A 311 30.92 21.06 -15.64
CA ARG A 311 31.89 21.06 -14.53
C ARG A 311 31.18 21.21 -13.19
N ARG A 312 30.21 22.12 -13.10
CA ARG A 312 29.46 22.35 -11.86
C ARG A 312 28.66 21.12 -11.41
N ARG A 313 28.11 20.35 -12.35
CA ARG A 313 27.23 19.20 -12.05
C ARG A 313 27.99 17.89 -11.90
N THR A 314 29.04 17.66 -12.69
CA THR A 314 29.75 16.38 -12.76
C THR A 314 31.13 16.40 -12.09
N GLY A 315 31.65 17.60 -11.78
CA GLY A 315 33.03 17.79 -11.32
C GLY A 315 34.09 17.71 -12.42
N LEU A 316 33.72 17.38 -13.67
CA LEU A 316 34.64 17.16 -14.78
C LEU A 316 34.47 18.20 -15.88
N SER A 317 35.56 18.52 -16.60
CA SER A 317 35.43 19.22 -17.88
C SER A 317 34.75 18.30 -18.91
N PRO A 318 34.11 18.82 -19.98
CA PRO A 318 33.56 17.97 -21.04
C PRO A 318 34.57 17.01 -21.66
N SER A 319 35.84 17.41 -21.80
CA SER A 319 36.91 16.54 -22.30
C SER A 319 37.27 15.42 -21.32
N ALA A 320 37.38 15.72 -20.02
CA ALA A 320 37.63 14.73 -18.98
C ALA A 320 36.43 13.77 -18.81
N TYR A 321 35.20 14.29 -18.92
CA TYR A 321 33.97 13.50 -18.93
C TYR A 321 33.96 12.55 -20.13
N ARG A 322 34.28 13.03 -21.33
CA ARG A 322 34.39 12.21 -22.54
C ARG A 322 35.47 11.13 -22.40
N HIS A 323 36.65 11.46 -21.90
CA HIS A 323 37.71 10.48 -21.70
C HIS A 323 37.27 9.34 -20.75
N ARG A 324 36.45 9.67 -19.75
CA ARG A 324 35.99 8.72 -18.73
C ARG A 324 34.78 7.89 -19.16
N PHE A 325 33.85 8.46 -19.92
CA PHE A 325 32.55 7.86 -20.21
C PHE A 325 32.19 7.78 -21.70
N GLY A 326 32.97 8.40 -22.58
CA GLY A 326 32.81 8.32 -24.02
C GLY A 326 33.11 6.91 -24.52
N ARG A 327 32.43 6.48 -25.60
CA ARG A 327 32.78 5.25 -26.29
C ARG A 327 34.24 5.33 -26.76
N THR A 328 35.10 4.47 -26.20
CA THR A 328 36.45 4.26 -26.72
C THR A 328 36.32 3.88 -28.19
N ALA A 329 36.81 4.72 -29.10
CA ALA A 329 37.02 4.32 -30.48
C ALA A 329 38.05 3.19 -30.44
N GLY A 330 37.58 1.94 -30.52
CA GLY A 330 38.43 0.81 -30.83
C GLY A 330 39.13 1.10 -32.15
N ARG A 331 40.46 1.08 -32.11
CA ARG A 331 41.33 0.97 -33.29
C ARG A 331 40.74 -0.06 -34.26
N ALA A 332 40.44 0.38 -35.47
CA ALA A 332 40.61 -0.45 -36.68
C ALA A 332 41.98 -0.09 -37.26
#